data_AF-A6PWW6-F1
#
_entry.id   AF-A6PWW6-F1
#
_cell.length_a   1.000
_cell.length_b   1.000
_cell.length_c   1.000
_cell.angle_alpha   90.00
_cell.angle_beta   90.00
_cell.angle_gamma   90.00
#
_symmetry.space_group_name_H-M   'P 1'
#
loop_
_entity.id
_entity.type
_entity.pdbx_description
1 polymer ?
#
loop_
_entity_poly.entity_id
_entity_poly.type
_entity_poly.pdbx_seq_one_letter_code
_entity_poly.pdbx_strand_id
1 'polypeptide(L)'
;MLCSLSLVLCGLLAGTRADPGGLLRLGMDIMNHEVQSAMEESHILEKMAAEASNPQPGGKAIKGLSNMKVKDVLEPVITLNFVPGVGISQCVSTGMTITGKSFTGGNMEINVVLNITATDRLLQDEEAGTPVFRSEGCEVILVSVKTNLPNNKAINKFVDSTLRKVLPGLMCPAIDAVLEYVNKKWAKLTDPMPVDKMGTVKYALTSPPATTASHIQVDFSPVVQLQEGQLIQLATDGSLPEFPEGSAKDSQLLLSATFLTAELALLQKSLEVKLKDKR
;
A
#
# COMPACT_ATOMS: atom_id res chain seq x y z
N MET A 1 -33.11 -29.40 -30.41
CA MET A 1 -33.00 -29.83 -28.99
C MET A 1 -31.56 -30.08 -28.51
N LEU A 2 -30.52 -30.06 -29.36
CA LEU A 2 -29.11 -30.22 -28.91
C LEU A 2 -28.41 -28.91 -28.48
N CYS A 3 -28.86 -27.73 -28.93
CA CYS A 3 -28.21 -26.44 -28.60
C CYS A 3 -28.57 -25.89 -27.20
N SER A 4 -29.59 -26.42 -26.56
CA SER A 4 -30.05 -25.98 -25.23
C SER A 4 -29.39 -26.76 -24.09
N LEU A 5 -28.71 -27.88 -24.37
CA LEU A 5 -27.95 -28.65 -23.38
C LEU A 5 -26.52 -28.12 -23.15
N SER A 6 -25.94 -27.42 -24.12
CA SER A 6 -24.59 -26.82 -23.98
C SER A 6 -24.57 -25.59 -23.09
N LEU A 7 -25.67 -24.85 -22.99
CA LEU A 7 -25.78 -23.67 -22.12
C LEU A 7 -25.99 -24.02 -20.64
N VAL A 8 -26.51 -25.22 -20.33
CA VAL A 8 -26.71 -25.67 -18.94
C VAL A 8 -25.43 -26.27 -18.35
N LEU A 9 -24.53 -26.83 -19.17
CA LEU A 9 -23.25 -27.36 -18.68
C LEU A 9 -22.17 -26.28 -18.43
N CYS A 10 -22.23 -25.11 -19.08
CA CYS A 10 -21.30 -24.01 -18.76
C CYS A 10 -21.62 -23.30 -17.43
N GLY A 11 -22.82 -23.46 -16.88
CA GLY A 11 -23.20 -22.89 -15.57
C GLY A 11 -22.69 -23.68 -14.35
N LEU A 12 -22.11 -24.87 -14.57
CA LEU A 12 -21.60 -25.75 -13.51
C LEU A 12 -20.08 -25.74 -13.36
N LEU A 13 -19.36 -24.96 -14.18
CA LEU A 13 -17.97 -24.58 -13.90
C LEU A 13 -17.96 -23.35 -12.97
N ALA A 14 -18.66 -23.45 -11.83
CA ALA A 14 -18.19 -22.71 -10.66
C ALA A 14 -16.81 -23.30 -10.38
N GLY A 15 -15.76 -22.59 -10.82
CA GLY A 15 -14.38 -23.01 -10.62
C GLY A 15 -14.26 -23.49 -9.18
N THR A 16 -13.78 -24.72 -8.99
CA THR A 16 -13.47 -25.26 -7.67
C THR A 16 -12.55 -24.23 -7.01
N ARG A 17 -13.10 -23.40 -6.13
CA ARG A 17 -12.35 -22.37 -5.43
C ARG A 17 -11.32 -23.14 -4.63
N ALA A 18 -10.05 -23.03 -5.02
CA ALA A 18 -8.98 -23.64 -4.24
C ALA A 18 -9.10 -23.09 -2.82
N ASP A 19 -9.07 -24.00 -1.84
CA ASP A 19 -9.21 -23.63 -0.43
C ASP A 19 -8.03 -22.71 -0.06
N PRO A 20 -8.29 -21.47 0.41
CA PRO A 20 -7.22 -20.58 0.85
C PRO A 20 -6.54 -21.19 2.08
N GLY A 21 -5.26 -21.54 1.94
CA GLY A 21 -4.46 -22.02 3.07
C GLY A 21 -4.18 -20.94 4.12
N GLY A 22 -4.47 -19.68 3.82
CA GLY A 22 -4.55 -18.61 4.82
C GLY A 22 -5.48 -17.47 4.42
N LEU A 23 -6.14 -16.86 5.40
CA LEU A 23 -6.95 -15.66 5.24
C LEU A 23 -6.37 -14.55 6.12
N LEU A 24 -6.16 -13.38 5.52
CA LEU A 24 -5.67 -12.20 6.21
C LEU A 24 -6.73 -11.11 6.18
N ARG A 25 -7.09 -10.59 7.35
CA ARG A 25 -7.91 -9.39 7.52
C ARG A 25 -7.04 -8.28 8.11
N LEU A 26 -6.94 -7.16 7.43
CA LEU A 26 -6.20 -5.98 7.90
C LEU A 26 -7.20 -4.91 8.35
N GLY A 27 -7.25 -4.65 9.65
CA GLY A 27 -8.06 -3.60 10.26
C GLY A 27 -7.40 -2.22 10.15
N MET A 28 -8.10 -1.17 10.56
CA MET A 28 -7.57 0.19 10.43
C MET A 28 -6.33 0.45 11.29
N ASP A 29 -6.21 -0.22 12.44
CA ASP A 29 -5.09 -0.01 13.36
C ASP A 29 -3.74 -0.43 12.75
N ILE A 30 -3.70 -1.57 12.04
CA ILE A 30 -2.47 -1.96 11.31
C ILE A 30 -2.21 -1.05 10.12
N MET A 31 -3.26 -0.58 9.43
CA MET A 31 -3.07 0.33 8.29
C MET A 31 -2.47 1.66 8.76
N ASN A 32 -2.97 2.21 9.87
CA ASN A 32 -2.40 3.41 10.49
C ASN A 32 -0.96 3.15 10.94
N HIS A 33 -0.67 2.03 11.59
CA HIS A 33 0.69 1.66 12.00
C HIS A 33 1.64 1.59 10.81
N GLU A 34 1.27 0.89 9.73
CA GLU A 34 2.14 0.73 8.56
C GLU A 34 2.40 2.03 7.82
N VAL A 35 1.42 2.94 7.78
CA VAL A 35 1.63 4.28 7.22
C VAL A 35 2.62 5.08 8.07
N GLN A 36 2.51 5.03 9.41
CA GLN A 36 3.48 5.69 10.30
C GLN A 36 4.88 5.09 10.15
N SER A 37 5.01 3.76 10.16
CA SER A 37 6.29 3.09 9.92
C SER A 37 6.87 3.42 8.55
N ALA A 38 6.04 3.52 7.51
CA ALA A 38 6.50 3.94 6.19
C ALA A 38 7.10 5.34 6.25
N MET A 39 6.40 6.30 6.89
CA MET A 39 6.87 7.68 7.02
C MET A 39 8.24 7.79 7.71
N GLU A 40 8.44 7.01 8.78
CA GLU A 40 9.69 6.98 9.54
C GLU A 40 10.82 6.27 8.77
N GLU A 41 10.59 5.05 8.29
CA GLU A 41 11.64 4.19 7.74
C GLU A 41 12.15 4.67 6.37
N SER A 42 11.29 5.29 5.58
CA SER A 42 11.61 5.58 4.19
C SER A 42 12.04 7.02 3.95
N HIS A 43 12.23 7.80 5.02
CA HIS A 43 12.57 9.23 4.97
C HIS A 43 11.65 9.96 4.00
N ILE A 44 10.34 9.67 4.11
CA ILE A 44 9.34 10.19 3.17
C ILE A 44 9.33 11.71 3.23
N LEU A 45 9.41 12.32 4.41
CA LEU A 45 9.41 13.78 4.53
C LEU A 45 10.56 14.44 3.77
N GLU A 46 11.75 13.87 3.84
CA GLU A 46 12.93 14.34 3.12
C GLU A 46 12.80 14.09 1.61
N LYS A 47 12.29 12.94 1.20
CA LYS A 47 12.01 12.64 -0.21
C LYS A 47 10.92 13.54 -0.79
N MET A 48 9.87 13.81 -0.03
CA MET A 48 8.81 14.76 -0.37
C MET A 48 9.43 16.14 -0.55
N ALA A 49 10.26 16.60 0.38
CA ALA A 49 10.94 17.89 0.28
C ALA A 49 11.91 17.96 -0.92
N ALA A 50 12.61 16.87 -1.23
CA ALA A 50 13.54 16.77 -2.35
C ALA A 50 12.82 16.76 -3.70
N GLU A 51 11.80 15.91 -3.87
CA GLU A 51 10.95 15.87 -5.06
C GLU A 51 10.24 17.21 -5.25
N ALA A 52 9.85 17.84 -4.13
CA ALA A 52 9.26 19.16 -4.12
C ALA A 52 10.21 20.30 -4.51
N SER A 53 11.52 20.06 -4.39
CA SER A 53 12.55 21.03 -4.77
C SER A 53 13.06 20.80 -6.18
N ASN A 54 12.72 19.67 -6.81
CA ASN A 54 13.09 19.37 -8.18
C ASN A 54 12.15 20.09 -9.16
N PRO A 55 12.67 20.79 -10.18
CA PRO A 55 11.82 21.37 -11.21
C PRO A 55 11.09 20.26 -11.95
N GLN A 56 9.75 20.32 -11.99
CA GLN A 56 8.98 19.39 -12.82
C GLN A 56 9.45 19.44 -14.29
N PRO A 57 9.58 18.31 -14.98
CA PRO A 57 9.83 18.27 -16.41
C PRO A 57 8.77 19.09 -17.17
N GLY A 58 9.16 20.21 -17.78
CA GLY A 58 8.25 21.09 -18.52
C GLY A 58 7.56 22.19 -17.69
N GLY A 59 7.87 22.32 -16.40
CA GLY A 59 7.38 23.41 -15.55
C GLY A 59 7.96 24.76 -15.97
N LYS A 60 7.11 25.71 -16.38
CA LYS A 60 7.57 27.08 -16.69
C LYS A 60 8.03 27.78 -15.42
N ALA A 61 9.28 28.24 -15.40
CA ALA A 61 9.80 29.07 -14.32
C ALA A 61 8.91 30.30 -14.10
N ILE A 62 8.59 30.58 -12.84
CA ILE A 62 7.68 31.66 -12.47
C ILE A 62 8.47 32.96 -12.58
N LYS A 63 8.12 33.80 -13.56
CA LYS A 63 8.87 35.02 -13.87
C LYS A 63 9.02 35.91 -12.63
N GLY A 64 10.26 36.15 -12.22
CA GLY A 64 10.61 37.00 -11.07
C GLY A 64 10.79 36.27 -9.75
N LEU A 65 10.56 34.96 -9.68
CA LEU A 65 10.97 34.14 -8.55
C LEU A 65 12.12 33.22 -8.98
N SER A 66 13.11 33.07 -8.13
CA SER A 66 14.27 32.21 -8.41
C SER A 66 14.76 31.51 -7.16
N ASN A 67 15.53 30.44 -7.35
CA ASN A 67 16.11 29.64 -6.27
C ASN A 67 15.07 29.16 -5.25
N MET A 68 13.88 28.79 -5.73
CA MET A 68 12.83 28.24 -4.87
C MET A 68 13.24 26.86 -4.35
N LYS A 69 13.09 26.64 -3.05
CA LYS A 69 13.40 25.37 -2.37
C LYS A 69 12.41 25.12 -1.24
N VAL A 70 12.05 23.86 -1.03
CA VAL A 70 11.39 23.44 0.20
C VAL A 70 12.47 23.30 1.27
N LYS A 71 12.28 24.01 2.39
CA LYS A 71 13.22 24.02 3.51
C LYS A 71 12.81 23.00 4.57
N ASP A 72 11.56 23.08 5.02
CA ASP A 72 11.02 22.28 6.12
C ASP A 72 9.65 21.73 5.70
N VAL A 73 9.36 20.47 6.01
CA VAL A 73 8.03 19.86 5.88
C VAL A 73 7.59 19.46 7.28
N LEU A 74 6.40 19.89 7.68
CA LEU A 74 5.80 19.53 8.96
C LEU A 74 5.33 18.09 8.92
N GLU A 75 5.45 17.40 10.05
CA GLU A 75 4.94 16.04 10.20
C GLU A 75 3.45 15.96 9.82
N PRO A 76 3.10 15.16 8.80
CA PRO A 76 1.73 15.02 8.35
C PRO A 76 0.84 14.33 9.37
N VAL A 77 -0.35 14.87 9.55
CA VAL A 77 -1.46 14.17 10.22
C VAL A 77 -2.25 13.42 9.16
N ILE A 78 -2.31 12.10 9.26
CA ILE A 78 -2.94 11.23 8.27
C ILE A 78 -4.20 10.60 8.87
N THR A 79 -5.30 10.67 8.14
CA THR A 79 -6.56 9.98 8.45
C THR A 79 -6.91 9.04 7.30
N LEU A 80 -7.16 7.78 7.64
CA LEU A 80 -7.50 6.73 6.69
C LEU A 80 -8.94 6.26 6.91
N ASN A 81 -9.63 5.92 5.82
CA ASN A 81 -10.96 5.30 5.85
C ASN A 81 -11.06 4.21 4.78
N PHE A 82 -11.68 3.09 5.12
CA PHE A 82 -11.96 2.07 4.11
C PHE A 82 -13.08 2.51 3.17
N VAL A 83 -12.88 2.27 1.87
CA VAL A 83 -13.88 2.46 0.82
C VAL A 83 -14.23 1.08 0.26
N PRO A 84 -15.40 0.52 0.64
CA PRO A 84 -15.80 -0.82 0.23
C PRO A 84 -15.72 -1.03 -1.29
N GLY A 85 -15.10 -2.12 -1.72
CA GLY A 85 -14.91 -2.46 -3.13
C GLY A 85 -13.87 -1.61 -3.88
N VAL A 86 -13.20 -0.67 -3.21
CA VAL A 86 -12.22 0.23 -3.85
C VAL A 86 -10.85 0.12 -3.19
N GLY A 87 -10.74 0.34 -1.89
CA GLY A 87 -9.45 0.48 -1.22
C GLY A 87 -9.55 1.46 -0.05
N ILE A 88 -8.61 2.38 0.06
CA ILE A 88 -8.51 3.31 1.19
C ILE A 88 -8.66 4.74 0.70
N SER A 89 -9.50 5.54 1.36
CA SER A 89 -9.47 6.99 1.23
C SER A 89 -8.56 7.57 2.31
N GLN A 90 -7.66 8.44 1.90
CA GLN A 90 -6.73 9.13 2.80
C GLN A 90 -6.91 10.64 2.74
N CYS A 91 -6.80 11.28 3.90
CA CYS A 91 -6.72 12.71 4.06
C CYS A 91 -5.46 13.03 4.87
N VAL A 92 -4.56 13.80 4.27
CA VAL A 92 -3.26 14.16 4.83
C VAL A 92 -3.25 15.66 5.07
N SER A 93 -3.02 16.10 6.30
CA SER A 93 -2.85 17.50 6.65
C SER A 93 -1.39 17.75 7.00
N THR A 94 -0.72 18.64 6.26
CA THR A 94 0.70 18.97 6.48
C THR A 94 0.95 20.45 6.17
N GLY A 95 2.16 20.91 6.45
CA GLY A 95 2.63 22.23 6.03
C GLY A 95 4.08 22.19 5.59
N MET A 96 4.51 23.22 4.88
CA MET A 96 5.91 23.33 4.46
C MET A 96 6.36 24.79 4.37
N THR A 97 7.66 24.98 4.50
CA THR A 97 8.33 26.26 4.32
C THR A 97 9.02 26.29 2.97
N ILE A 98 8.60 27.20 2.10
CA ILE A 98 9.21 27.44 0.79
C ILE A 98 10.06 28.69 0.88
N THR A 99 11.33 28.60 0.52
CA THR A 99 12.29 29.70 0.51
C THR A 99 12.75 30.03 -0.90
N GLY A 100 13.21 31.25 -1.13
CA GLY A 100 13.81 31.63 -2.42
C GLY A 100 14.11 33.12 -2.54
N LYS A 101 14.19 33.60 -3.77
CA LYS A 101 14.33 35.02 -4.11
C LYS A 101 13.03 35.57 -4.69
N SER A 102 12.63 36.72 -4.20
CA SER A 102 11.42 37.45 -4.60
C SER A 102 11.63 38.24 -5.89
N PHE A 103 10.54 38.85 -6.39
CA PHE A 103 10.51 39.72 -7.57
C PHE A 103 11.49 40.91 -7.51
N THR A 104 11.88 41.34 -6.30
CA THR A 104 12.83 42.43 -6.08
C THR A 104 14.24 41.95 -5.73
N GLY A 105 14.49 40.63 -5.80
CA GLY A 105 15.76 40.00 -5.42
C GLY A 105 15.96 39.79 -3.92
N GLY A 106 15.03 40.27 -3.07
CA GLY A 106 15.04 40.03 -1.62
C GLY A 106 14.71 38.57 -1.26
N ASN A 107 15.12 38.13 -0.07
CA ASN A 107 14.81 36.79 0.43
C ASN A 107 13.30 36.64 0.66
N MET A 108 12.75 35.54 0.15
CA MET A 108 11.36 35.17 0.27
C MET A 108 11.21 33.94 1.16
N GLU A 109 10.23 33.97 2.03
CA GLU A 109 9.75 32.81 2.79
C GLU A 109 8.22 32.72 2.69
N ILE A 110 7.72 31.52 2.43
CA ILE A 110 6.31 31.21 2.31
C ILE A 110 6.03 29.94 3.11
N ASN A 111 5.26 30.10 4.18
CA ASN A 111 4.76 29.00 4.98
C ASN A 111 3.36 28.65 4.48
N VAL A 112 3.18 27.41 4.04
CA VAL A 112 1.89 26.91 3.55
C VAL A 112 1.39 25.78 4.43
N VAL A 113 0.08 25.73 4.63
CA VAL A 113 -0.63 24.58 5.20
C VAL A 113 -1.56 24.05 4.13
N LEU A 114 -1.56 22.75 3.94
CA LEU A 114 -2.27 22.05 2.88
C LEU A 114 -2.91 20.77 3.39
N ASN A 115 -4.08 20.49 2.82
CA ASN A 115 -4.74 19.20 2.92
C ASN A 115 -4.61 18.49 1.58
N ILE A 116 -4.31 17.21 1.62
CA ILE A 116 -4.21 16.34 0.46
C ILE A 116 -5.25 15.26 0.64
N THR A 117 -6.07 15.03 -0.36
CA THR A 117 -7.03 13.92 -0.37
C THR A 117 -6.73 13.02 -1.54
N ALA A 118 -6.66 11.72 -1.30
CA ALA A 118 -6.46 10.73 -2.35
C ALA A 118 -7.26 9.45 -2.03
N THR A 119 -7.56 8.68 -3.07
CA THR A 119 -8.11 7.32 -2.92
C THR A 119 -7.10 6.33 -3.42
N ASP A 120 -6.59 5.49 -2.53
CA ASP A 120 -5.65 4.41 -2.86
C ASP A 120 -6.45 3.17 -3.20
N ARG A 121 -6.63 2.94 -4.50
CA ARG A 121 -7.32 1.75 -5.00
C ARG A 121 -6.46 0.52 -4.77
N LEU A 122 -7.06 -0.50 -4.17
CA LEU A 122 -6.44 -1.81 -3.99
C LEU A 122 -6.78 -2.71 -5.19
N LEU A 123 -5.74 -3.23 -5.82
CA LEU A 123 -5.80 -4.07 -7.01
C LEU A 123 -4.95 -5.33 -6.81
N GLN A 124 -5.10 -6.28 -7.73
CA GLN A 124 -4.13 -7.35 -7.95
C GLN A 124 -3.28 -6.98 -9.16
N ASP A 125 -1.96 -7.00 -9.01
CA ASP A 125 -1.03 -6.82 -10.12
C ASP A 125 -1.13 -8.00 -11.09
N GLU A 126 -1.31 -7.73 -12.38
CA GLU A 126 -1.55 -8.79 -13.38
C GLU A 126 -0.30 -9.64 -13.65
N GLU A 127 0.89 -9.08 -13.50
CA GLU A 127 2.16 -9.77 -13.79
C GLU A 127 2.67 -10.53 -12.56
N ALA A 128 2.76 -9.86 -11.42
CA ALA A 128 3.27 -10.43 -10.18
C ALA A 128 2.20 -11.24 -9.42
N GLY A 129 0.91 -10.99 -9.67
CA GLY A 129 -0.19 -11.64 -8.95
C GLY A 129 -0.34 -11.18 -7.50
N THR A 130 0.25 -10.04 -7.13
CA THR A 130 0.36 -9.53 -5.76
C THR A 130 -0.60 -8.37 -5.50
N PRO A 131 -0.96 -8.07 -4.24
CA PRO A 131 -1.73 -6.87 -3.93
C PRO A 131 -0.93 -5.60 -4.26
N VAL A 132 -1.58 -4.63 -4.90
CA VAL A 132 -0.98 -3.33 -5.24
C VAL A 132 -1.96 -2.20 -4.97
N PHE A 133 -1.49 -1.17 -4.27
CA PHE A 133 -2.20 0.11 -4.14
C PHE A 133 -1.79 1.07 -5.24
N ARG A 134 -2.77 1.78 -5.81
CA ARG A 134 -2.56 2.89 -6.74
C ARG A 134 -3.35 4.12 -6.30
N SER A 135 -2.70 5.26 -6.24
CA SER A 135 -3.35 6.54 -5.93
C SER A 135 -4.23 6.98 -7.09
N GLU A 136 -5.47 7.34 -6.79
CA GLU A 136 -6.44 7.91 -7.71
C GLU A 136 -7.04 9.19 -7.12
N GLY A 137 -7.34 10.16 -7.98
CA GLY A 137 -8.05 11.37 -7.57
C GLY A 137 -7.31 12.20 -6.52
N CYS A 138 -5.97 12.25 -6.57
CA CYS A 138 -5.20 13.08 -5.65
C CYS A 138 -5.50 14.57 -5.88
N GLU A 139 -6.01 15.23 -4.84
CA GLU A 139 -6.30 16.65 -4.80
C GLU A 139 -5.55 17.34 -3.67
N VAL A 140 -5.06 18.56 -3.91
CA VAL A 140 -4.33 19.35 -2.94
C VAL A 140 -5.02 20.68 -2.71
N ILE A 141 -5.44 20.92 -1.47
CA ILE A 141 -6.16 22.11 -1.05
C ILE A 141 -5.24 22.95 -0.18
N LEU A 142 -5.00 24.19 -0.62
CA LEU A 142 -4.26 25.18 0.16
C LEU A 142 -5.14 25.75 1.26
N VAL A 143 -4.85 25.41 2.51
CA VAL A 143 -5.61 25.83 3.70
C VAL A 143 -5.19 27.22 4.16
N SER A 144 -3.89 27.49 4.24
CA SER A 144 -3.39 28.81 4.59
C SER A 144 -2.02 29.11 3.99
N VAL A 145 -1.74 30.40 3.82
CA VAL A 145 -0.45 30.91 3.33
C VAL A 145 -0.02 32.08 4.20
N LYS A 146 1.20 32.02 4.72
CA LYS A 146 1.86 33.13 5.40
C LYS A 146 3.16 33.43 4.66
N THR A 147 3.42 34.70 4.34
CA THR A 147 4.63 35.10 3.62
C THR A 147 5.19 36.40 4.15
N ASN A 148 6.51 36.56 4.06
CA ASN A 148 7.22 37.80 4.37
C ASN A 148 7.16 38.85 3.24
N LEU A 149 6.48 38.54 2.13
CA LEU A 149 6.35 39.45 1.00
C LEU A 149 5.30 40.55 1.25
N PRO A 150 5.52 41.77 0.74
CA PRO A 150 4.62 42.91 0.98
C PRO A 150 3.28 42.72 0.28
N ASN A 151 2.17 42.59 1.03
CA ASN A 151 0.84 42.30 0.48
C ASN A 151 0.46 43.21 -0.70
N ASN A 152 0.54 42.66 -1.93
CA ASN A 152 0.25 43.36 -3.16
C ASN A 152 -0.40 42.42 -4.19
N LYS A 153 -0.91 42.99 -5.29
CA LYS A 153 -1.62 42.25 -6.34
C LYS A 153 -0.79 41.12 -6.97
N ALA A 154 0.53 41.29 -7.05
CA ALA A 154 1.42 40.27 -7.62
C ALA A 154 1.55 39.04 -6.72
N ILE A 155 1.60 39.23 -5.40
CA ILE A 155 1.65 38.14 -4.42
C ILE A 155 0.32 37.39 -4.36
N ASN A 156 -0.80 38.11 -4.35
CA ASN A 156 -2.12 37.46 -4.39
C ASN A 156 -2.28 36.61 -5.65
N LYS A 157 -1.83 37.14 -6.80
CA LYS A 157 -1.82 36.38 -8.06
C LYS A 157 -0.87 35.17 -8.00
N PHE A 158 0.28 35.29 -7.37
CA PHE A 158 1.21 34.17 -7.19
C PHE A 158 0.58 33.07 -6.32
N VAL A 159 -0.04 33.42 -5.20
CA VAL A 159 -0.74 32.46 -4.33
C VAL A 159 -1.85 31.74 -5.10
N ASP A 160 -2.75 32.50 -5.74
CA ASP A 160 -3.92 31.92 -6.40
C ASP A 160 -3.60 31.18 -7.71
N SER A 161 -2.64 31.67 -8.50
CA SER A 161 -2.40 31.09 -9.84
C SER A 161 -1.19 30.17 -9.90
N THR A 162 -0.26 30.26 -8.96
CA THR A 162 1.01 29.53 -9.02
C THR A 162 1.08 28.47 -7.94
N LEU A 163 0.96 28.82 -6.65
CA LEU A 163 1.00 27.82 -5.59
C LEU A 163 -0.12 26.77 -5.75
N ARG A 164 -1.36 27.21 -6.00
CA ARG A 164 -2.48 26.29 -6.24
C ARG A 164 -2.29 25.34 -7.43
N LYS A 165 -1.48 25.71 -8.43
CA LYS A 165 -1.23 24.88 -9.63
C LYS A 165 -0.01 23.98 -9.49
N VAL A 166 1.02 24.46 -8.79
CA VAL A 166 2.29 23.74 -8.63
C VAL A 166 2.21 22.71 -7.51
N LEU A 167 1.54 23.04 -6.39
CA LEU A 167 1.47 22.16 -5.23
C LEU A 167 0.86 20.77 -5.53
N PRO A 168 -0.20 20.61 -6.33
CA PRO A 168 -0.68 19.28 -6.73
C PRO A 168 0.38 18.44 -7.42
N GLY A 169 1.10 19.03 -8.38
CA GLY A 169 2.19 18.37 -9.09
C GLY A 169 3.39 18.01 -8.21
N LEU A 170 3.44 18.58 -7.00
CA LEU A 170 4.49 18.36 -6.02
C LEU A 170 4.14 17.27 -5.03
N MET A 171 2.92 17.34 -4.50
CA MET A 171 2.50 16.53 -3.35
C MET A 171 1.83 15.23 -3.76
N CYS A 172 1.24 15.14 -4.94
CA CYS A 172 0.65 13.88 -5.40
C CYS A 172 1.70 12.80 -5.69
N PRO A 173 2.84 13.09 -6.36
CA PRO A 173 3.92 12.10 -6.52
C PRO A 173 4.52 11.62 -5.19
N ALA A 174 4.49 12.47 -4.16
CA ALA A 174 4.91 12.11 -2.83
C ALA A 174 4.03 11.00 -2.22
N ILE A 175 2.71 11.05 -2.44
CA ILE A 175 1.80 9.95 -2.07
C ILE A 175 2.18 8.67 -2.81
N ASP A 176 2.44 8.76 -4.12
CA ASP A 176 2.84 7.58 -4.92
C ASP A 176 4.12 6.93 -4.39
N ALA A 177 5.09 7.72 -3.91
CA ALA A 177 6.32 7.19 -3.31
C ALA A 177 6.07 6.41 -2.01
N VAL A 178 5.10 6.83 -1.19
CA VAL A 178 4.68 6.09 0.00
C VAL A 178 4.05 4.76 -0.41
N LEU A 179 3.15 4.80 -1.40
CA LEU A 179 2.50 3.59 -1.92
C LEU A 179 3.51 2.63 -2.53
N GLU A 180 4.56 3.10 -3.20
CA GLU A 180 5.64 2.26 -3.71
C GLU A 180 6.32 1.47 -2.57
N TYR A 181 6.56 2.11 -1.42
CA TYR A 181 7.11 1.44 -0.24
C TYR A 181 6.15 0.38 0.31
N VAL A 182 4.85 0.69 0.43
CA VAL A 182 3.83 -0.29 0.87
C VAL A 182 3.71 -1.46 -0.11
N ASN A 183 3.72 -1.18 -1.41
CA ASN A 183 3.66 -2.19 -2.47
C ASN A 183 4.89 -3.11 -2.46
N LYS A 184 6.07 -2.60 -2.10
CA LYS A 184 7.27 -3.44 -1.89
C LYS A 184 7.10 -4.41 -0.72
N LYS A 185 6.40 -4.02 0.35
CA LYS A 185 6.07 -4.96 1.45
C LYS A 185 5.16 -6.09 0.97
N TRP A 186 4.16 -5.78 0.13
CA TRP A 186 3.31 -6.80 -0.50
C TRP A 186 4.09 -7.75 -1.39
N ALA A 187 4.96 -7.23 -2.25
CA ALA A 187 5.82 -8.05 -3.10
C ALA A 187 6.69 -9.01 -2.28
N LYS A 188 7.34 -8.49 -1.22
CA LYS A 188 8.17 -9.29 -0.31
C LYS A 188 7.39 -10.40 0.40
N LEU A 189 6.14 -10.15 0.80
CA LEU A 189 5.30 -11.18 1.44
C LEU A 189 5.03 -12.36 0.50
N THR A 190 4.96 -12.11 -0.81
CA THR A 190 4.67 -13.12 -1.82
C THR A 190 5.91 -13.77 -2.43
N ASP A 191 7.12 -13.35 -2.01
CA ASP A 191 8.36 -14.00 -2.39
C ASP A 191 8.47 -15.38 -1.71
N PRO A 192 9.09 -16.38 -2.37
CA PRO A 192 9.37 -17.66 -1.72
C PRO A 192 10.24 -17.48 -0.47
N MET A 193 9.68 -17.80 0.70
CA MET A 193 10.40 -17.80 1.98
C MET A 193 11.05 -19.16 2.23
N PRO A 194 12.38 -19.21 2.48
CA PRO A 194 13.05 -20.47 2.79
C PRO A 194 12.67 -20.99 4.18
N VAL A 195 12.41 -22.29 4.27
CA VAL A 195 12.27 -23.04 5.53
C VAL A 195 13.54 -23.86 5.72
N ASP A 196 14.57 -23.18 6.23
CA ASP A 196 15.94 -23.69 6.35
C ASP A 196 16.41 -24.39 5.05
N LYS A 197 16.95 -25.60 5.14
CA LYS A 197 17.37 -26.42 4.00
C LYS A 197 16.27 -27.34 3.47
N MET A 198 15.07 -27.29 4.04
CA MET A 198 14.00 -28.25 3.71
C MET A 198 13.23 -27.85 2.45
N GLY A 199 13.10 -26.55 2.19
CA GLY A 199 12.42 -26.03 1.01
C GLY A 199 11.95 -24.59 1.17
N THR A 200 10.86 -24.24 0.48
CA THR A 200 10.31 -22.89 0.45
C THR A 200 8.79 -22.88 0.59
N VAL A 201 8.28 -21.75 1.08
CA VAL A 201 6.85 -21.44 1.20
C VAL A 201 6.61 -20.14 0.46
N LYS A 202 5.70 -20.15 -0.50
CA LYS A 202 5.30 -18.97 -1.25
C LYS A 202 3.82 -18.71 -1.05
N TYR A 203 3.44 -17.47 -0.75
CA TYR A 203 2.03 -17.09 -0.67
C TYR A 203 1.57 -16.53 -2.02
N ALA A 204 0.62 -17.21 -2.67
CA ALA A 204 -0.07 -16.71 -3.85
C ALA A 204 -1.49 -16.28 -3.50
N LEU A 205 -2.09 -15.36 -4.24
CA LEU A 205 -3.48 -14.97 -4.02
C LEU A 205 -4.45 -16.01 -4.61
N THR A 206 -5.50 -16.38 -3.89
CA THR A 206 -6.62 -17.19 -4.44
C THR A 206 -7.64 -16.34 -5.20
N SER A 207 -7.73 -15.05 -4.86
CA SER A 207 -8.65 -14.09 -5.47
C SER A 207 -8.12 -12.67 -5.30
N PRO A 208 -8.60 -11.70 -6.10
CA PRO A 208 -8.25 -10.30 -5.89
C PRO A 208 -8.56 -9.86 -4.45
N PRO A 209 -7.69 -9.04 -3.85
CA PRO A 209 -7.94 -8.54 -2.50
C PRO A 209 -9.21 -7.68 -2.46
N ALA A 210 -9.98 -7.80 -1.39
CA ALA A 210 -11.27 -7.14 -1.25
C ALA A 210 -11.24 -6.13 -0.10
N THR A 211 -11.79 -4.94 -0.31
CA THR A 211 -11.96 -3.96 0.78
C THR A 211 -13.41 -3.93 1.23
N THR A 212 -13.63 -4.02 2.54
CA THR A 212 -14.95 -3.91 3.19
C THR A 212 -15.06 -2.59 3.95
N ALA A 213 -16.13 -2.38 4.71
CA ALA A 213 -16.27 -1.19 5.54
C ALA A 213 -15.34 -1.19 6.78
N SER A 214 -14.78 -2.34 7.16
CA SER A 214 -13.99 -2.48 8.40
C SER A 214 -12.60 -3.08 8.22
N HIS A 215 -12.32 -3.69 7.08
CA HIS A 215 -11.03 -4.34 6.84
C HIS A 215 -10.76 -4.56 5.35
N ILE A 216 -9.48 -4.76 5.02
CA ILE A 216 -9.05 -5.38 3.77
C ILE A 216 -8.94 -6.88 4.00
N GLN A 217 -9.49 -7.68 3.09
CA GLN A 217 -9.37 -9.12 3.07
C GLN A 217 -8.42 -9.55 1.95
N VAL A 218 -7.46 -10.40 2.30
CA VAL A 218 -6.50 -11.01 1.37
C VAL A 218 -6.51 -12.52 1.60
N ASP A 219 -6.87 -13.26 0.56
CA ASP A 219 -7.00 -14.71 0.60
C ASP A 219 -5.77 -15.34 -0.08
N PHE A 220 -5.03 -16.16 0.67
CA PHE A 220 -3.78 -16.77 0.23
C PHE A 220 -3.92 -18.27 -0.02
N SER A 221 -3.33 -18.74 -1.12
CA SER A 221 -3.00 -20.14 -1.38
C SER A 221 -1.49 -20.32 -1.21
N PRO A 222 -1.05 -20.94 -0.12
CA PRO A 222 0.36 -21.23 0.08
C PRO A 222 0.81 -22.33 -0.88
N VAL A 223 1.99 -22.15 -1.45
CA VAL A 223 2.69 -23.11 -2.30
C VAL A 223 3.92 -23.56 -1.54
N VAL A 224 3.90 -24.81 -1.09
CA VAL A 224 4.99 -25.42 -0.33
C VAL A 224 5.82 -26.29 -1.26
N GLN A 225 7.12 -26.01 -1.34
CA GLN A 225 8.05 -26.67 -2.26
C GLN A 225 9.22 -27.26 -1.48
N LEU A 226 9.56 -28.53 -1.74
CA LEU A 226 10.75 -29.19 -1.21
C LEU A 226 12.03 -28.67 -1.89
N GLN A 227 13.18 -28.85 -1.25
CA GLN A 227 14.50 -28.46 -1.81
C GLN A 227 14.77 -29.03 -3.22
N GLU A 228 14.22 -30.21 -3.52
CA GLU A 228 14.33 -30.90 -4.81
C GLU A 228 13.36 -30.34 -5.88
N GLY A 229 12.63 -29.28 -5.56
CA GLY A 229 11.68 -28.60 -6.44
C GLY A 229 10.28 -29.22 -6.47
N GLN A 230 10.07 -30.34 -5.78
CA GLN A 230 8.79 -31.04 -5.72
C GLN A 230 7.78 -30.26 -4.86
N LEU A 231 6.57 -30.03 -5.40
CA LEU A 231 5.48 -29.38 -4.68
C LEU A 231 4.77 -30.36 -3.74
N ILE A 232 4.49 -29.91 -2.51
CA ILE A 232 3.61 -30.63 -1.59
C ILE A 232 2.18 -30.28 -1.98
N GLN A 233 1.41 -31.29 -2.41
CA GLN A 233 -0.01 -31.09 -2.70
C GLN A 233 -0.78 -30.90 -1.40
N LEU A 234 -1.39 -29.74 -1.24
CA LEU A 234 -2.32 -29.46 -0.15
C LEU A 234 -3.63 -30.19 -0.44
N ALA A 235 -4.08 -31.02 0.49
CA ALA A 235 -5.40 -31.63 0.40
C ALA A 235 -6.46 -30.53 0.57
N THR A 236 -7.40 -30.44 -0.37
CA THR A 236 -8.54 -29.53 -0.27
C THR A 236 -9.63 -30.22 0.56
N ASP A 237 -9.87 -29.78 1.79
CA ASP A 237 -10.96 -30.36 2.61
C ASP A 237 -12.34 -29.80 2.24
N GLY A 238 -12.38 -28.77 1.40
CA GLY A 238 -13.60 -28.14 0.88
C GLY A 238 -14.33 -27.25 1.88
N SER A 239 -13.84 -27.12 3.11
CA SER A 239 -14.36 -26.19 4.11
C SER A 239 -13.56 -24.90 4.08
N LEU A 240 -14.21 -23.80 3.71
CA LEU A 240 -13.55 -22.50 3.74
C LEU A 240 -13.29 -22.12 5.20
N PRO A 241 -12.05 -21.76 5.56
CA PRO A 241 -11.78 -21.23 6.88
C PRO A 241 -12.62 -19.97 7.13
N GLU A 242 -13.27 -19.89 8.29
CA GLU A 242 -14.06 -18.72 8.70
C GLU A 242 -13.53 -18.15 10.00
N PHE A 243 -13.48 -16.83 10.10
CA PHE A 243 -13.09 -16.16 11.33
C PHE A 243 -14.20 -16.28 12.39
N PRO A 244 -13.85 -16.42 13.68
CA PRO A 244 -14.82 -16.38 14.76
C PRO A 244 -15.66 -15.10 14.73
N GLU A 245 -16.96 -15.19 15.03
CA GLU A 245 -17.82 -14.02 15.10
C GLU A 245 -17.36 -13.03 16.18
N GLY A 246 -17.40 -11.73 15.88
CA GLY A 246 -17.15 -10.65 16.84
C GLY A 246 -15.71 -10.12 16.95
N SER A 247 -14.76 -10.65 16.17
CA SER A 247 -13.34 -10.25 16.22
C SER A 247 -12.99 -8.96 15.43
N ALA A 248 -13.96 -8.34 14.76
CA ALA A 248 -13.76 -7.41 13.63
C ALA A 248 -13.15 -6.03 13.95
N LYS A 249 -12.54 -5.81 15.12
CA LYS A 249 -11.85 -4.55 15.44
C LYS A 249 -10.38 -4.56 15.04
N ASP A 250 -9.74 -5.72 15.09
CA ASP A 250 -8.30 -5.86 14.88
C ASP A 250 -7.98 -6.68 13.63
N SER A 251 -6.73 -6.55 13.18
CA SER A 251 -6.16 -7.39 12.12
C SER A 251 -6.05 -8.85 12.57
N GLN A 252 -6.40 -9.76 11.68
CA GLN A 252 -6.47 -11.19 11.98
C GLN A 252 -5.83 -12.01 10.87
N LEU A 253 -5.19 -13.10 11.27
CA LEU A 253 -4.67 -14.12 10.37
C LEU A 253 -5.32 -15.45 10.75
N LEU A 254 -5.90 -16.13 9.77
CA LEU A 254 -6.40 -17.48 9.89
C LEU A 254 -5.54 -18.37 8.98
N LEU A 255 -5.02 -19.46 9.53
CA LEU A 255 -4.25 -20.46 8.78
C LEU A 255 -5.02 -21.78 8.75
N SER A 256 -5.11 -22.42 7.59
CA SER A 256 -5.79 -23.71 7.49
C SER A 256 -4.95 -24.82 8.13
N ALA A 257 -5.62 -25.87 8.61
CA ALA A 257 -4.92 -27.06 9.10
C ALA A 257 -4.14 -27.76 7.98
N THR A 258 -4.63 -27.67 6.74
CA THR A 258 -3.99 -28.23 5.54
C THR A 258 -2.65 -27.56 5.27
N PHE A 259 -2.58 -26.22 5.41
CA PHE A 259 -1.33 -25.47 5.32
C PHE A 259 -0.35 -25.87 6.43
N LEU A 260 -0.79 -25.87 7.69
CA LEU A 260 0.06 -26.27 8.82
C LEU A 260 0.59 -27.70 8.68
N THR A 261 -0.22 -28.61 8.13
CA THR A 261 0.19 -30.00 7.87
C THR A 261 1.29 -30.07 6.82
N ALA A 262 1.24 -29.23 5.78
CA ALA A 262 2.27 -29.19 4.75
C ALA A 262 3.60 -28.59 5.26
N GLU A 263 3.54 -27.57 6.11
CA GLU A 263 4.72 -27.06 6.82
C GLU A 263 5.37 -28.14 7.69
N LEU A 264 4.57 -28.92 8.43
CA LEU A 264 5.07 -30.03 9.23
C LEU A 264 5.67 -31.15 8.37
N ALA A 265 5.06 -31.44 7.21
CA ALA A 265 5.59 -32.40 6.25
C ALA A 265 6.93 -31.94 5.67
N LEU A 266 7.06 -30.64 5.37
CA LEU A 266 8.31 -30.02 4.95
C LEU A 266 9.41 -30.21 6.01
N LEU A 267 9.05 -30.06 7.30
CA LEU A 267 9.98 -30.21 8.43
C LEU A 267 10.22 -31.65 8.87
N GLN A 268 9.55 -32.65 8.28
CA GLN A 268 9.54 -34.03 8.79
C GLN A 268 10.95 -34.60 9.02
N LYS A 269 11.87 -34.42 8.05
CA LYS A 269 13.27 -34.89 8.16
C LYS A 269 14.05 -34.17 9.27
N SER A 270 13.71 -32.93 9.57
CA SER A 270 14.36 -32.14 10.63
C SER A 270 13.84 -32.50 12.03
N LEU A 271 12.63 -33.07 12.11
CA LEU A 271 11.99 -33.46 13.36
C LEU A 271 12.28 -34.92 13.77
N GLU A 272 13.10 -35.64 13.02
CA GLU A 272 13.51 -37.01 13.38
C GLU A 272 14.37 -37.03 14.66
N VAL A 273 13.78 -37.45 15.77
CA VAL A 273 14.49 -37.63 17.05
C VAL A 273 14.79 -39.11 17.30
N LYS A 274 16.07 -39.44 17.52
CA LYS A 274 16.49 -40.78 17.95
C LYS A 274 16.39 -40.88 19.47
N LEU A 275 15.33 -41.53 19.97
CA LEU A 275 15.22 -41.86 21.39
C LEU A 275 16.21 -42.98 21.74
N LYS A 276 17.21 -42.68 22.58
CA LYS A 276 18.06 -43.70 23.18
C LYS A 276 17.41 -44.19 24.48
N ASP A 277 17.07 -45.46 24.51
CA ASP A 277 16.58 -46.11 25.72
C ASP A 277 17.72 -46.19 26.74
N LYS A 278 17.55 -45.58 27.92
CA LYS A 278 18.49 -45.72 29.03
C LYS A 278 18.19 -47.05 29.72
N ARG A 279 18.88 -48.11 29.31
CA ARG A 279 19.04 -49.32 30.14
C ARG A 279 20.10 -49.10 31.20
#